data_AF-A0A9E3W7Z7-F1
#
_entry.id   AF-A0A9E3W7Z7-F1
#
_cell.length_a   1.000
_cell.length_b   1.000
_cell.length_c   1.000
_cell.angle_alpha   90.00
_cell.angle_beta   90.00
_cell.angle_gamma   90.00
#
_symmetry.space_group_name_H-M   'P 1'
#
loop_
_entity.id
_entity.type
_entity.pdbx_description
1 polymer ?
#
loop_
_entity_poly.entity_id
_entity_poly.type
_entity_poly.pdbx_seq_one_letter_code
_entity_poly.pdbx_strand_id
1 'polypeptide(L)'
;MADRVFGALLFLPVPAVLWLFTRTPIGAAGSLVLGVALMVTHRLYARPFALRRAARRCLWCGGGASGGPGFDVAEPIGSGPWRACTGGHRERLDRVLGWADRRTWLLRAGILGTLALYLPAMLFAGTGRLGPVTGADAAALFKLGVSLTVLPLGWLAPWRGVPRPGGASSPFPVHVQALIGTWATLWLFRLVGLVWLVQAAWHLGARILR
;
A
#
# COMPACT_ATOMS: atom_id res chain seq x y z
N MET A 1 -9.16 14.35 17.85
CA MET A 1 -9.14 14.63 16.39
C MET A 1 -7.72 14.84 15.87
N ALA A 2 -6.84 15.55 16.60
CA ALA A 2 -5.45 15.80 16.22
C ALA A 2 -4.69 14.55 15.70
N ASP A 3 -4.78 13.41 16.38
CA ASP A 3 -4.10 12.18 15.95
C ASP A 3 -4.52 11.67 14.56
N ARG A 4 -5.79 11.89 14.15
CA ARG A 4 -6.25 11.51 12.80
C ARG A 4 -5.69 12.44 11.74
N VAL A 5 -5.63 13.74 12.03
CA VAL A 5 -5.03 14.74 11.15
C VAL A 5 -3.55 14.45 10.97
N PHE A 6 -2.81 14.24 12.07
CA PHE A 6 -1.39 13.85 12.00
C PHE A 6 -1.21 12.52 11.25
N GLY A 7 -2.05 11.51 11.50
CA GLY A 7 -2.02 10.26 10.75
C GLY A 7 -2.18 10.47 9.23
N ALA A 8 -3.15 11.29 8.82
CA ALA A 8 -3.38 11.61 7.41
C ALA A 8 -2.20 12.39 6.80
N LEU A 9 -1.64 13.38 7.52
CA LEU A 9 -0.46 14.12 7.08
C LEU A 9 0.75 13.20 6.90
N LEU A 10 0.97 12.29 7.84
CA LEU A 10 2.05 11.31 7.75
C LEU A 10 1.79 10.30 6.63
N PHE A 11 0.57 10.13 6.14
CA PHE A 11 0.27 9.26 5.01
C PHE A 11 0.55 9.92 3.64
N LEU A 12 0.58 11.26 3.54
CA LEU A 12 0.83 12.01 2.29
C LEU A 12 2.11 11.66 1.50
N PRO A 13 3.23 11.24 2.14
CA PRO A 13 4.40 10.78 1.40
C PRO A 13 4.10 9.61 0.46
N VAL A 14 3.14 8.75 0.77
CA VAL A 14 2.77 7.60 -0.08
C VAL A 14 2.25 8.07 -1.45
N PRO A 15 1.17 8.87 -1.56
CA PRO A 15 0.72 9.39 -2.85
C PRO A 15 1.76 10.32 -3.51
N ALA A 16 2.55 11.06 -2.74
CA ALA A 16 3.61 11.90 -3.30
C ALA A 16 4.68 11.06 -4.05
N VAL A 17 5.14 9.96 -3.46
CA VAL A 17 6.09 9.03 -4.10
C VAL A 17 5.48 8.41 -5.36
N LEU A 18 4.21 7.97 -5.31
CA LEU A 18 3.54 7.42 -6.48
C LEU A 18 3.41 8.46 -7.60
N TRP A 19 3.14 9.72 -7.27
CA TRP A 19 3.10 10.81 -8.23
C TRP A 19 4.48 11.08 -8.82
N LEU A 20 5.54 11.18 -8.00
CA LEU A 20 6.92 11.36 -8.47
C LEU A 20 7.33 10.26 -9.44
N PHE A 21 7.07 9.01 -9.08
CA PHE A 21 7.39 7.87 -9.93
C PHE A 21 6.59 7.94 -11.24
N THR A 22 5.26 8.03 -11.17
CA THR A 22 4.42 7.92 -12.38
C THR A 22 4.40 9.16 -13.28
N ARG A 23 4.74 10.35 -12.78
CA ARG A 23 4.75 11.61 -13.55
C ARG A 23 6.14 12.13 -13.88
N THR A 24 7.16 11.68 -13.17
CA THR A 24 8.57 12.02 -13.39
C THR A 24 8.83 13.52 -13.60
N PRO A 25 8.31 14.43 -12.76
CA PRO A 25 8.27 15.88 -13.02
C PRO A 25 9.66 16.53 -13.13
N ILE A 26 10.68 15.90 -12.53
CA ILE A 26 12.08 16.36 -12.53
C ILE A 26 12.98 15.36 -13.27
N GLY A 27 12.42 14.62 -14.23
CA GLY A 27 13.08 13.52 -14.92
C GLY A 27 13.11 12.23 -14.11
N ALA A 28 13.50 11.12 -14.76
CA ALA A 28 13.41 9.78 -14.17
C ALA A 28 14.34 9.60 -12.96
N ALA A 29 15.62 9.92 -13.11
CA ALA A 29 16.61 9.78 -12.05
C ALA A 29 16.30 10.67 -10.84
N GLY A 30 16.00 11.96 -11.07
CA GLY A 30 15.67 12.90 -10.00
C GLY A 30 14.41 12.47 -9.22
N SER A 31 13.37 12.05 -9.92
CA SER A 31 12.12 11.60 -9.28
C SER A 31 12.31 10.29 -8.51
N LEU A 32 13.17 9.39 -9.02
CA LEU A 32 13.55 8.16 -8.32
C LEU A 32 14.29 8.45 -7.02
N VAL A 33 15.35 9.27 -7.07
CA VAL A 33 16.16 9.64 -5.90
C VAL A 33 15.28 10.30 -4.84
N LEU A 34 14.47 11.30 -5.24
CA LEU A 34 13.57 11.99 -4.31
C LEU A 34 12.51 11.04 -3.73
N GLY A 35 11.92 10.17 -4.55
CA GLY A 35 10.93 9.20 -4.08
C GLY A 35 11.53 8.19 -3.08
N VAL A 36 12.74 7.69 -3.32
CA VAL A 36 13.45 6.81 -2.38
C VAL A 36 13.77 7.55 -1.08
N ALA A 37 14.27 8.78 -1.16
CA ALA A 37 14.54 9.60 0.02
C ALA A 37 13.27 9.82 0.87
N LEU A 38 12.14 10.12 0.22
CA LEU A 38 10.84 10.24 0.88
C LEU A 38 10.39 8.92 1.52
N MET A 39 10.54 7.78 0.85
CA MET A 39 10.19 6.47 1.42
C MET A 39 11.02 6.13 2.66
N VAL A 40 12.34 6.35 2.60
CA VAL A 40 13.27 6.06 3.70
C VAL A 40 12.95 6.96 4.89
N THR A 41 12.89 8.28 4.67
CA THR A 41 12.56 9.23 5.74
C THR A 41 11.19 8.96 6.33
N HIS A 42 10.18 8.69 5.47
CA HIS A 42 8.84 8.31 5.90
C HIS A 42 8.84 7.13 6.86
N ARG A 43 9.56 6.07 6.52
CA ARG A 43 9.65 4.88 7.35
C ARG A 43 10.31 5.17 8.71
N LEU A 44 11.29 6.06 8.77
CA LEU A 44 12.00 6.41 10.01
C LEU A 44 11.10 7.11 11.03
N TYR A 45 10.18 7.97 10.59
CA TYR A 45 9.27 8.68 11.52
C TYR A 45 7.90 8.03 11.69
N ALA A 46 7.34 7.44 10.63
CA ALA A 46 5.95 6.95 10.64
C ALA A 46 5.80 5.68 11.48
N ARG A 47 6.81 4.79 11.44
CA ARG A 47 6.77 3.57 12.23
C ARG A 47 6.82 3.86 13.74
N PRO A 48 7.79 4.64 14.29
CA PRO A 48 7.76 5.01 15.70
C PRO A 48 6.47 5.73 16.10
N PHE A 49 5.96 6.63 15.24
CA PHE A 49 4.70 7.33 15.49
C PHE A 49 3.52 6.36 15.64
N ALA A 50 3.42 5.37 14.74
CA ALA A 50 2.37 4.36 14.76
C ALA A 50 2.49 3.46 16.00
N LEU A 51 3.69 2.97 16.32
CA LEU A 51 3.92 2.10 17.48
C LEU A 51 3.59 2.79 18.82
N ARG A 52 3.97 4.07 19.00
CA ARG A 52 3.60 4.87 20.18
C ARG A 52 2.09 5.07 20.37
N ARG A 53 1.30 4.79 19.33
CA ARG A 53 -0.17 4.91 19.32
C ARG A 53 -0.87 3.57 19.19
N ALA A 54 -0.15 2.48 18.99
CA ALA A 54 -0.74 1.17 18.74
C ALA A 54 -1.59 0.68 19.92
N ALA A 55 -1.21 1.05 21.15
CA ALA A 55 -1.98 0.76 22.37
C ALA A 55 -3.25 1.62 22.54
N ARG A 56 -3.40 2.73 21.80
CA ARG A 56 -4.49 3.71 21.99
C ARG A 56 -5.41 3.85 20.78
N ARG A 57 -4.99 3.37 19.60
CA ARG A 57 -5.75 3.48 18.36
C ARG A 57 -6.20 2.13 17.84
N CYS A 58 -7.39 2.10 17.27
CA CYS A 58 -7.92 0.95 16.56
C CYS A 58 -7.26 0.83 15.20
N LEU A 59 -6.60 -0.30 14.92
CA LEU A 59 -5.98 -0.56 13.61
C LEU A 59 -7.01 -0.57 12.47
N TRP A 60 -8.26 -1.00 12.74
CA TRP A 60 -9.33 -1.05 11.74
C TRP A 60 -9.84 0.33 11.30
N CYS A 61 -10.37 1.13 12.24
CA CYS A 61 -11.05 2.39 11.94
C CYS A 61 -10.21 3.65 12.24
N GLY A 62 -9.03 3.51 12.85
CA GLY A 62 -8.18 4.62 13.26
C GLY A 62 -8.71 5.46 14.44
N GLY A 63 -9.84 5.07 15.05
CA GLY A 63 -10.41 5.69 16.27
C GLY A 63 -9.69 5.27 17.56
N GLY A 64 -10.18 5.75 18.72
CA GLY A 64 -9.65 5.34 20.02
C GLY A 64 -9.97 3.87 20.33
N ALA A 65 -9.06 3.17 21.02
CA ALA A 65 -9.18 1.75 21.36
C ALA A 65 -8.73 1.42 22.79
N SER A 66 -8.78 2.40 23.70
CA SER A 66 -8.55 2.18 25.13
C SER A 66 -9.53 1.14 25.66
N GLY A 67 -9.03 -0.02 26.10
CA GLY A 67 -9.85 -1.12 26.64
C GLY A 67 -10.34 -2.16 25.62
N GLY A 68 -10.17 -1.96 24.31
CA GLY A 68 -10.56 -2.97 23.31
C GLY A 68 -9.61 -4.18 23.22
N PRO A 69 -9.90 -5.20 22.39
CA PRO A 69 -9.04 -6.39 22.26
C PRO A 69 -7.67 -6.03 21.66
N GLY A 70 -6.61 -6.46 22.35
CA GLY A 70 -5.22 -6.39 21.88
C GLY A 70 -4.82 -7.64 21.09
N PHE A 71 -3.83 -7.51 20.22
CA PHE A 71 -3.28 -8.61 19.44
C PHE A 71 -1.90 -8.23 18.88
N ASP A 72 -1.09 -9.22 18.59
CA ASP A 72 0.20 -9.02 17.92
C ASP A 72 0.07 -9.26 16.42
N VAL A 73 0.78 -8.43 15.64
CA VAL A 73 0.94 -8.63 14.20
C VAL A 73 2.41 -8.87 13.89
N ALA A 74 2.72 -9.99 13.24
CA ALA A 74 4.02 -10.25 12.66
C ALA A 74 4.14 -9.48 11.33
N GLU A 75 5.08 -8.54 11.27
CA GLU A 75 5.43 -7.78 10.06
C GLU A 75 6.75 -8.31 9.48
N PRO A 76 7.12 -7.95 8.24
CA PRO A 76 8.39 -8.37 7.66
C PRO A 76 9.63 -7.92 8.46
N ILE A 77 9.47 -6.95 9.36
CA ILE A 77 10.56 -6.29 10.09
C ILE A 77 10.20 -6.23 11.59
N GLY A 78 9.91 -7.40 12.14
CA GLY A 78 9.55 -7.60 13.54
C GLY A 78 8.04 -7.67 13.78
N SER A 79 7.67 -7.94 15.03
CA SER A 79 6.28 -7.97 15.47
C SER A 79 5.94 -6.72 16.27
N GLY A 80 4.67 -6.33 16.26
CA GLY A 80 4.19 -5.19 17.04
C GLY A 80 2.81 -5.44 17.65
N PRO A 81 2.54 -4.89 18.85
CA PRO A 81 1.23 -4.97 19.47
C PRO A 81 0.28 -3.96 18.82
N TRP A 82 -0.97 -4.36 18.58
CA TRP A 82 -2.03 -3.54 18.00
C TRP A 82 -3.35 -3.77 18.73
N ARG A 83 -4.32 -2.88 18.50
CA ARG A 83 -5.63 -2.95 19.14
C ARG A 83 -6.77 -2.74 18.16
N ALA A 84 -7.92 -3.31 18.49
CA ALA A 84 -9.21 -2.95 17.90
C ALA A 84 -10.10 -2.32 18.96
N CYS A 85 -11.04 -1.44 18.58
CA CYS A 85 -11.95 -0.83 19.56
C CYS A 85 -13.13 -1.74 19.95
N THR A 86 -13.44 -2.75 19.14
CA THR A 86 -14.52 -3.72 19.39
C THR A 86 -14.13 -5.12 18.88
N GLY A 87 -14.82 -6.16 19.35
CA GLY A 87 -14.69 -7.53 18.83
C GLY A 87 -14.97 -7.61 17.32
N GLY A 88 -16.02 -6.95 16.82
CA GLY A 88 -16.31 -6.92 15.39
C GLY A 88 -15.21 -6.27 14.54
N HIS A 89 -14.49 -5.26 15.06
CA HIS A 89 -13.31 -4.71 14.38
C HIS A 89 -12.12 -5.67 14.41
N ARG A 90 -11.96 -6.41 15.51
CA ARG A 90 -10.93 -7.47 15.63
C ARG A 90 -11.15 -8.57 14.59
N GLU A 91 -12.37 -9.09 14.48
CA GLU A 91 -12.72 -10.12 13.49
C GLU A 91 -12.50 -9.66 12.04
N ARG A 92 -12.82 -8.41 11.72
CA ARG A 92 -12.57 -7.84 10.38
C ARG A 92 -11.08 -7.73 10.08
N LEU A 93 -10.27 -7.34 11.08
CA LEU A 93 -8.81 -7.33 10.96
C LEU A 93 -8.27 -8.74 10.74
N ASP A 94 -8.73 -9.73 11.51
CA ASP A 94 -8.29 -11.12 11.36
C ASP A 94 -8.63 -11.69 9.98
N ARG A 95 -9.81 -11.35 9.44
CA ARG A 95 -10.17 -11.71 8.06
C ARG A 95 -9.22 -11.08 7.04
N VAL A 96 -8.96 -9.78 7.15
CA VAL A 96 -8.11 -9.07 6.19
C VAL A 96 -6.67 -9.56 6.26
N LEU A 97 -6.11 -9.69 7.45
CA LEU A 97 -4.75 -10.17 7.67
C LEU A 97 -4.62 -11.65 7.27
N GLY A 98 -5.57 -12.50 7.63
CA GLY A 98 -5.59 -13.91 7.21
C GLY A 98 -5.80 -14.10 5.70
N TRP A 99 -6.48 -13.17 5.01
CA TRP A 99 -6.55 -13.15 3.55
C TRP A 99 -5.20 -12.76 2.94
N ALA A 100 -4.55 -11.73 3.49
CA ALA A 100 -3.27 -11.21 3.01
C ALA A 100 -2.14 -12.22 3.23
N ASP A 101 -2.08 -12.84 4.39
CA ASP A 101 -1.09 -13.87 4.75
C ASP A 101 -1.09 -15.04 3.75
N ARG A 102 -2.27 -15.62 3.48
CA ARG A 102 -2.41 -16.74 2.53
C ARG A 102 -2.06 -16.38 1.09
N ARG A 103 -2.05 -15.09 0.76
CA ARG A 103 -1.72 -14.57 -0.57
C ARG A 103 -0.46 -13.72 -0.55
N THR A 104 0.39 -13.91 0.45
CA THR A 104 1.62 -13.14 0.64
C THR A 104 2.47 -13.12 -0.62
N TRP A 105 2.64 -14.27 -1.27
CA TRP A 105 3.44 -14.37 -2.49
C TRP A 105 2.84 -13.56 -3.64
N LEU A 106 1.51 -13.64 -3.86
CA LEU A 106 0.82 -12.93 -4.93
C LEU A 106 0.86 -11.42 -4.68
N LEU A 107 0.64 -11.02 -3.42
CA LEU A 107 0.71 -9.64 -2.98
C LEU A 107 2.12 -9.05 -3.13
N ARG A 108 3.16 -9.81 -2.78
CA ARG A 108 4.56 -9.40 -2.95
C ARG A 108 4.95 -9.34 -4.42
N ALA A 109 4.64 -10.36 -5.21
CA ALA A 109 4.95 -10.38 -6.64
C ALA A 109 4.22 -9.23 -7.38
N GLY A 110 2.96 -9.02 -7.06
CA GLY A 110 2.13 -8.01 -7.68
C GLY A 110 2.48 -6.57 -7.32
N ILE A 111 3.00 -6.29 -6.11
CA ILE A 111 3.43 -4.94 -5.70
C ILE A 111 4.94 -4.74 -5.87
N LEU A 112 5.75 -5.59 -5.26
CA LEU A 112 7.21 -5.45 -5.30
C LEU A 112 7.79 -5.91 -6.63
N GLY A 113 7.25 -6.97 -7.22
CA GLY A 113 7.71 -7.45 -8.52
C GLY A 113 7.41 -6.44 -9.63
N THR A 114 6.21 -5.86 -9.64
CA THR A 114 5.86 -4.83 -10.63
C THR A 114 6.67 -3.54 -10.43
N LEU A 115 6.94 -3.14 -9.18
CA LEU A 115 7.85 -2.04 -8.88
C LEU A 115 9.28 -2.34 -9.36
N ALA A 116 9.79 -3.54 -9.09
CA ALA A 116 11.14 -3.95 -9.48
C ALA A 116 11.33 -4.00 -10.99
N LEU A 117 10.29 -4.32 -11.76
CA LEU A 117 10.30 -4.23 -13.22
C LEU A 117 10.16 -2.79 -13.71
N TYR A 118 9.31 -2.00 -13.05
CA TYR A 118 9.03 -0.63 -13.42
C TYR A 118 10.25 0.30 -13.28
N LEU A 119 11.00 0.21 -12.19
CA LEU A 119 12.16 1.06 -11.93
C LEU A 119 13.23 1.03 -13.05
N PRO A 120 13.75 -0.14 -13.47
CA PRO A 120 14.71 -0.19 -14.57
C PRO A 120 14.05 0.23 -15.89
N ALA A 121 12.81 -0.20 -16.16
CA ALA A 121 12.12 0.19 -17.39
C ALA A 121 11.98 1.71 -17.52
N MET A 122 11.63 2.40 -16.43
CA MET A 122 11.55 3.86 -16.37
C MET A 122 12.91 4.52 -16.61
N LEU A 123 14.00 4.01 -16.02
CA LEU A 123 15.34 4.53 -16.23
C LEU A 123 15.80 4.33 -17.69
N PHE A 124 15.61 3.14 -18.25
CA PHE A 124 16.00 2.85 -19.63
C PHE A 124 15.14 3.60 -20.65
N ALA A 125 13.83 3.76 -20.41
CA ALA A 125 12.97 4.58 -21.26
C ALA A 125 13.46 6.04 -21.31
N GLY A 126 13.95 6.57 -20.18
CA GLY A 126 14.56 7.91 -20.13
C GLY A 126 15.85 8.07 -20.96
N THR A 127 16.52 6.96 -21.30
CA THR A 127 17.74 6.95 -22.14
C THR A 127 17.47 6.70 -23.62
N GLY A 128 16.22 6.45 -24.02
CA GLY A 128 15.86 6.08 -25.40
C GLY A 128 16.30 4.67 -25.82
N ARG A 129 16.85 3.86 -24.91
CA ARG A 129 17.39 2.53 -25.23
C ARG A 129 16.34 1.43 -25.43
N LEU A 130 15.07 1.68 -25.08
CA LEU A 130 13.99 0.70 -25.20
C LEU A 130 13.20 0.79 -26.53
N GLY A 131 13.75 1.46 -27.53
CA GLY A 131 13.10 1.64 -28.83
C GLY A 131 11.74 2.35 -28.68
N PRO A 132 10.62 1.71 -29.07
CA PRO A 132 9.30 2.34 -29.03
C PRO A 132 8.71 2.46 -27.61
N VAL A 133 9.29 1.80 -26.60
CA VAL A 133 8.74 1.79 -25.23
C VAL A 133 9.08 3.09 -24.51
N THR A 134 8.03 3.77 -24.05
CA THR A 134 8.11 5.06 -23.35
C THR A 134 7.97 4.89 -21.83
N GLY A 135 8.29 5.95 -21.07
CA GLY A 135 8.03 5.98 -19.63
C GLY A 135 6.54 5.84 -19.29
N ALA A 136 5.65 6.30 -20.18
CA ALA A 136 4.21 6.14 -20.02
C ALA A 136 3.77 4.67 -20.12
N ASP A 137 4.40 3.89 -21.02
CA ASP A 137 4.16 2.45 -21.13
C ASP A 137 4.58 1.71 -19.85
N ALA A 138 5.78 2.03 -19.33
CA ALA A 138 6.26 1.49 -18.07
C ALA A 138 5.31 1.84 -16.90
N ALA A 139 4.86 3.09 -16.82
CA ALA A 139 3.90 3.52 -15.80
C ALA A 139 2.54 2.84 -15.92
N ALA A 140 2.04 2.60 -17.15
CA ALA A 140 0.80 1.88 -17.38
C ALA A 140 0.89 0.41 -16.91
N LEU A 141 1.98 -0.28 -17.22
CA LEU A 141 2.22 -1.65 -16.76
C LEU A 141 2.33 -1.74 -15.23
N PHE A 142 3.05 -0.79 -14.61
CA PHE A 142 3.12 -0.67 -13.16
C PHE A 142 1.73 -0.50 -12.54
N LYS A 143 0.94 0.46 -13.04
CA LYS A 143 -0.42 0.71 -12.57
C LYS A 143 -1.31 -0.51 -12.72
N LEU A 144 -1.24 -1.22 -13.86
CA LEU A 144 -2.00 -2.43 -14.11
C LEU A 144 -1.67 -3.51 -13.08
N GLY A 145 -0.38 -3.83 -12.92
CA GLY A 145 0.07 -4.88 -12.01
C GLY A 145 -0.30 -4.60 -10.55
N VAL A 146 -0.09 -3.36 -10.08
CA VAL A 146 -0.53 -2.94 -8.74
C VAL A 146 -2.05 -3.05 -8.60
N SER A 147 -2.83 -2.58 -9.59
CA SER A 147 -4.31 -2.59 -9.55
C SER A 147 -4.87 -4.00 -9.47
N LEU A 148 -4.38 -4.92 -10.31
CA LEU A 148 -4.79 -6.32 -10.29
C LEU A 148 -4.48 -7.01 -8.95
N THR A 149 -3.51 -6.48 -8.20
CA THR A 149 -3.10 -7.01 -6.91
C THR A 149 -3.92 -6.43 -5.75
N VAL A 150 -4.09 -5.10 -5.72
CA VAL A 150 -4.74 -4.41 -4.60
C VAL A 150 -6.26 -4.41 -4.69
N LEU A 151 -6.85 -4.52 -5.88
CA LEU A 151 -8.32 -4.58 -6.03
C LEU A 151 -8.93 -5.80 -5.36
N PRO A 152 -8.45 -7.04 -5.58
CA PRO A 152 -8.95 -8.21 -4.87
C PRO A 152 -8.77 -8.09 -3.35
N LEU A 153 -7.65 -7.51 -2.89
CA LEU A 153 -7.42 -7.24 -1.47
C LEU A 153 -8.46 -6.27 -0.90
N GLY A 154 -8.69 -5.14 -1.58
CA GLY A 154 -9.66 -4.12 -1.19
C GLY A 154 -11.10 -4.63 -1.13
N TRP A 155 -11.51 -5.46 -2.11
CA TRP A 155 -12.87 -5.94 -2.22
C TRP A 155 -13.14 -7.23 -1.47
N LEU A 156 -12.25 -8.23 -1.54
CA LEU A 156 -12.54 -9.58 -1.05
C LEU A 156 -12.07 -9.82 0.38
N ALA A 157 -10.99 -9.18 0.82
CA ALA A 157 -10.37 -9.51 2.11
C ALA A 157 -11.29 -9.31 3.33
N PRO A 158 -12.14 -8.26 3.41
CA PRO A 158 -13.08 -8.10 4.53
C PRO A 158 -14.16 -9.17 4.63
N TRP A 159 -14.50 -9.82 3.51
CA TRP A 159 -15.65 -10.74 3.42
C TRP A 159 -15.24 -12.20 3.32
N ARG A 160 -14.20 -12.50 2.52
CA ARG A 160 -13.72 -13.86 2.22
C ARG A 160 -12.46 -14.24 3.01
N GLY A 161 -11.98 -13.36 3.88
CA GLY A 161 -10.93 -13.71 4.82
C GLY A 161 -11.40 -14.80 5.77
N VAL A 162 -10.54 -15.78 6.03
CA VAL A 162 -10.77 -16.76 7.10
C VAL A 162 -9.99 -16.21 8.30
N PRO A 163 -10.65 -16.00 9.45
CA PRO A 163 -9.95 -15.59 10.67
C PRO A 163 -8.85 -16.60 11.00
N ARG A 164 -7.67 -16.12 11.39
CA ARG A 164 -6.59 -17.00 11.84
C ARG A 164 -6.46 -16.90 13.37
N PRO A 165 -6.79 -17.97 14.12
CA PRO A 165 -6.54 -18.02 15.55
C PRO A 165 -5.03 -18.03 15.81
N GLY A 166 -4.57 -17.31 16.85
CA GLY A 166 -3.19 -17.45 17.35
C GLY A 166 -2.12 -16.52 16.76
N GLY A 167 -2.50 -15.49 16.01
CA GLY A 167 -1.58 -14.44 15.57
C GLY A 167 -1.77 -14.07 14.11
N ALA A 168 -1.74 -12.78 13.83
CA ALA A 168 -1.89 -12.28 12.47
C ALA A 168 -0.52 -11.96 11.87
N SER A 169 -0.23 -12.46 10.68
CA SER A 169 0.92 -12.02 9.88
C SER A 169 0.44 -11.06 8.79
N SER A 170 1.26 -10.06 8.49
CA SER A 170 1.03 -9.15 7.39
C SER A 170 2.21 -9.22 6.41
N PRO A 171 1.96 -9.40 5.11
CA PRO A 171 3.03 -9.35 4.11
C PRO A 171 3.63 -7.94 3.95
N PHE A 172 2.97 -6.93 4.51
CA PHE A 172 3.32 -5.53 4.40
C PHE A 172 3.40 -4.87 5.78
N PRO A 173 4.18 -3.78 5.92
CA PRO A 173 4.21 -3.03 7.15
C PRO A 173 2.82 -2.45 7.49
N VAL A 174 2.26 -2.81 8.64
CA VAL A 174 0.94 -2.35 9.09
C VAL A 174 0.97 -0.94 9.66
N HIS A 175 2.15 -0.37 9.89
CA HIS A 175 2.25 1.03 10.37
C HIS A 175 1.54 2.02 9.44
N VAL A 176 1.54 1.81 8.11
CA VAL A 176 0.80 2.66 7.16
C VAL A 176 -0.72 2.56 7.40
N GLN A 177 -1.22 1.34 7.66
CA GLN A 177 -2.62 1.12 8.02
C GLN A 177 -2.94 1.77 9.37
N ALA A 178 -2.00 1.78 10.32
CA ALA A 178 -2.20 2.41 11.62
C ALA A 178 -2.31 3.95 11.55
N LEU A 179 -1.79 4.59 10.50
CA LEU A 179 -1.90 6.04 10.33
C LEU A 179 -3.37 6.46 10.09
N ILE A 180 -4.03 5.79 9.16
CA ILE A 180 -5.37 6.17 8.64
C ILE A 180 -6.49 5.15 8.90
N GLY A 181 -6.15 3.95 9.38
CA GLY A 181 -7.04 2.81 9.58
C GLY A 181 -7.08 1.85 8.38
N THR A 182 -7.06 0.55 8.62
CA THR A 182 -7.18 -0.51 7.59
C THR A 182 -8.40 -0.31 6.70
N TRP A 183 -9.55 0.10 7.26
CA TRP A 183 -10.75 0.38 6.47
C TRP A 183 -10.53 1.48 5.42
N ALA A 184 -9.88 2.58 5.80
CA ALA A 184 -9.54 3.66 4.88
C ALA A 184 -8.53 3.20 3.83
N THR A 185 -7.52 2.42 4.23
CA THR A 185 -6.55 1.82 3.30
C THR A 185 -7.23 0.93 2.26
N LEU A 186 -8.18 0.08 2.65
CA LEU A 186 -8.91 -0.78 1.72
C LEU A 186 -9.79 0.02 0.76
N TRP A 187 -10.41 1.11 1.22
CA TRP A 187 -11.13 2.02 0.32
C TRP A 187 -10.19 2.70 -0.68
N LEU A 188 -9.02 3.16 -0.24
CA LEU A 188 -8.00 3.70 -1.14
C LEU A 188 -7.59 2.67 -2.19
N PHE A 189 -7.37 1.40 -1.81
CA PHE A 189 -7.08 0.33 -2.77
C PHE A 189 -8.19 0.14 -3.80
N ARG A 190 -9.47 0.27 -3.41
CA ARG A 190 -10.59 0.19 -4.35
C ARG A 190 -10.58 1.37 -5.32
N LEU A 191 -10.55 2.59 -4.80
CA LEU A 191 -10.66 3.80 -5.62
C LEU A 191 -9.44 3.96 -6.54
N VAL A 192 -8.24 3.93 -5.95
CA VAL A 192 -6.99 4.08 -6.72
C VAL A 192 -6.81 2.91 -7.67
N GLY A 193 -7.05 1.67 -7.21
CA GLY A 193 -6.95 0.49 -8.06
C GLY A 193 -7.89 0.52 -9.27
N LEU A 194 -9.14 0.98 -9.10
CA LEU A 194 -10.09 1.10 -10.22
C LEU A 194 -9.64 2.17 -11.21
N VAL A 195 -9.28 3.36 -10.71
CA VAL A 195 -8.79 4.46 -11.55
C VAL A 195 -7.54 4.04 -12.33
N TRP A 196 -6.59 3.37 -11.67
CA TRP A 196 -5.36 2.92 -12.30
C TRP A 196 -5.58 1.79 -13.29
N LEU A 197 -6.49 0.86 -13.02
CA LEU A 197 -6.89 -0.18 -13.96
C LEU A 197 -7.45 0.43 -15.25
N VAL A 198 -8.37 1.39 -15.14
CA VAL A 198 -8.96 2.08 -16.30
C VAL A 198 -7.89 2.85 -17.08
N GLN A 199 -7.05 3.64 -16.39
CA GLN A 199 -5.97 4.40 -17.03
C GLN A 199 -4.98 3.48 -17.78
N ALA A 200 -4.58 2.37 -17.16
CA ALA A 200 -3.65 1.43 -17.76
C ALA A 200 -4.27 0.70 -18.96
N ALA A 201 -5.49 0.20 -18.81
CA ALA A 201 -6.22 -0.47 -19.90
C ALA A 201 -6.43 0.46 -21.10
N TRP A 202 -6.81 1.72 -20.85
CA TRP A 202 -6.97 2.72 -21.90
C TRP A 202 -5.66 2.99 -22.64
N HIS A 203 -4.57 3.21 -21.90
CA HIS A 203 -3.24 3.46 -22.49
C HIS A 203 -2.77 2.29 -23.35
N LEU A 204 -2.88 1.05 -22.84
CA LEU A 204 -2.46 -0.14 -23.56
C LEU A 204 -3.34 -0.42 -24.78
N GLY A 205 -4.66 -0.24 -24.67
CA GLY A 205 -5.58 -0.36 -25.81
C GLY A 205 -5.25 0.63 -26.92
N ALA A 206 -4.99 1.89 -26.57
CA ALA A 206 -4.59 2.91 -27.53
C ALA A 206 -3.23 2.62 -28.21
N ARG A 207 -2.35 1.83 -27.57
CA ARG A 207 -1.07 1.41 -28.15
C ARG A 207 -1.20 0.23 -29.11
N ILE A 208 -2.15 -0.68 -28.87
CA ILE A 208 -2.41 -1.83 -29.75
C ILE A 208 -3.09 -1.39 -31.06
N LEU A 209 -3.89 -0.33 -31.01
CA LEU A 209 -4.63 0.19 -32.17
C LEU A 209 -3.81 1.10 -33.10
N ARG A 210 -2.56 1.42 -32.74
CA ARG A 210 -1.64 2.22 -33.56
C ARG A 210 -0.64 1.33 -34.26
#